data_AF-A0A8C0AQY7-F1
#
_entry.id   AF-A0A8C0AQY7-F1
#
_cell.length_a   1.000
_cell.length_b   1.000
_cell.length_c   1.000
_cell.angle_alpha   90.00
_cell.angle_beta   90.00
_cell.angle_gamma   90.00
#
_symmetry.space_group_name_H-M   'P 1'
#
loop_
_entity.id
_entity.type
_entity.pdbx_description
1 polymer ?
#
loop_
_entity_poly.entity_id
_entity_poly.type
_entity_poly.pdbx_seq_one_letter_code
_entity_poly.pdbx_strand_id
1 'polypeptide(L)'
;MESAVAFAVCILKSAFSISERYNEITYTHSTVSYVIRDEVEKYNRNGVNALQLDPALNRLFTAGRDSIIRIWSVNQHKQDPYIASMEHHTDWVNDIVLCCNGKTLISASSDTTVKVWNAHKGFCMSTLRTHKVKNIICKYCILSICKR
;
A
#
# COMPACT_ATOMS: atom_id res chain seq x y z
N MET A 1 3.14 -34.70 -7.10
CA MET A 1 2.15 -33.79 -7.71
C MET A 1 2.27 -32.48 -6.97
N GLU A 2 2.78 -31.49 -7.72
CA GLU A 2 3.02 -30.07 -7.39
C GLU A 2 3.90 -29.75 -6.16
N SER A 3 5.19 -29.61 -6.48
CA SER A 3 6.20 -28.89 -5.73
C SER A 3 5.72 -27.48 -5.38
N ALA A 4 5.62 -27.19 -4.08
CA ALA A 4 5.43 -25.86 -3.55
C ALA A 4 6.66 -24.99 -3.89
N VAL A 5 6.59 -24.26 -5.00
CA VAL A 5 7.58 -23.25 -5.35
C VAL A 5 7.26 -22.02 -4.50
N ALA A 6 7.97 -21.87 -3.38
CA ALA A 6 7.93 -20.63 -2.60
C ALA A 6 8.59 -19.52 -3.43
N PHE A 7 7.80 -18.59 -3.95
CA PHE A 7 8.31 -17.43 -4.66
C PHE A 7 8.69 -16.34 -3.66
N ALA A 8 9.96 -15.95 -3.67
CA ALA A 8 10.47 -14.83 -2.87
C ALA A 8 10.24 -13.52 -3.63
N VAL A 9 9.28 -12.70 -3.20
CA VAL A 9 9.11 -11.34 -3.76
C VAL A 9 10.18 -10.43 -3.14
N CYS A 10 11.13 -9.98 -3.97
CA CYS A 10 12.22 -9.10 -3.54
C CYS A 10 11.76 -7.63 -3.53
N ILE A 11 11.55 -7.04 -2.36
CA ILE A 11 11.36 -5.59 -2.23
C ILE A 11 12.74 -4.95 -2.10
N LEU A 12 13.31 -4.50 -3.22
CA LEU A 12 14.56 -3.74 -3.23
C LEU A 12 14.36 -2.36 -2.59
N LYS A 13 15.00 -2.12 -1.44
CA LYS A 13 15.20 -0.76 -0.90
C LYS A 13 16.54 -0.23 -1.44
N SER A 14 16.52 0.67 -2.40
CA SER A 14 17.70 1.45 -2.79
C SER A 14 17.49 2.94 -2.51
N ALA A 15 18.47 3.54 -1.82
CA ALA A 15 18.71 4.96 -1.79
C ALA A 15 20.23 5.15 -1.71
N PHE A 16 20.86 5.55 -2.83
CA PHE A 16 22.26 5.98 -2.85
C PHE A 16 22.29 7.51 -2.74
N SER A 17 23.07 8.03 -1.81
CA SER A 17 23.46 9.44 -1.76
C SER A 17 24.98 9.46 -1.59
N ILE A 18 25.68 9.96 -2.61
CA ILE A 18 27.12 10.23 -2.54
C ILE A 18 27.25 11.70 -2.13
N SER A 19 27.82 11.95 -0.94
CA SER A 19 28.18 13.29 -0.46
C SER A 19 29.68 13.48 -0.67
N GLU A 20 30.08 14.31 -1.63
CA GLU A 20 31.47 14.74 -1.81
C GLU A 20 31.85 15.76 -0.72
N ARG A 21 32.26 15.26 0.45
CA ARG A 21 33.28 15.87 1.30
C ARG A 21 33.52 14.98 2.51
N TYR A 22 34.79 14.63 2.71
CA TYR A 22 35.39 13.77 3.75
C TYR A 22 35.28 12.25 3.52
N ASN A 23 36.43 11.58 3.66
CA ASN A 23 36.67 10.13 3.53
C ASN A 23 35.93 9.32 4.62
N GLU A 24 34.61 9.31 4.61
CA GLU A 24 33.80 8.35 5.38
C GLU A 24 32.99 7.49 4.41
N ILE A 25 33.43 6.25 4.20
CA ILE A 25 32.60 5.23 3.54
C ILE A 25 31.57 4.77 4.57
N THR A 26 30.42 5.43 4.63
CA THR A 26 29.28 4.93 5.40
C THR A 26 28.68 3.72 4.68
N TYR A 27 28.95 2.52 5.19
CA TYR A 27 28.26 1.31 4.76
C TYR A 27 26.79 1.37 5.24
N THR A 28 25.88 1.77 4.36
CA THR A 28 24.45 1.58 4.65
C THR A 28 24.16 0.09 4.55
N HIS A 29 23.92 -0.59 5.68
CA HIS A 29 23.41 -1.97 5.68
C HIS A 29 22.09 -2.00 4.90
N SER A 30 22.14 -2.47 3.67
CA SER A 30 20.96 -2.75 2.86
C SER A 30 20.30 -4.02 3.41
N THR A 31 19.34 -3.84 4.33
CA THR A 31 18.52 -4.94 4.82
C THR A 31 17.63 -5.45 3.68
N VAL A 32 17.90 -6.64 3.17
CA VAL A 32 16.98 -7.35 2.26
C VAL A 32 15.95 -8.06 3.12
N SER A 33 14.70 -7.60 3.07
CA SER A 33 13.57 -8.28 3.73
C SER A 33 12.88 -9.18 2.72
N TYR A 34 12.83 -10.48 3.01
CA TYR A 34 12.05 -11.46 2.25
C TYR A 34 10.69 -11.66 2.89
N VAL A 35 9.64 -11.70 2.08
CA VAL A 35 8.29 -12.09 2.52
C VAL A 35 7.95 -13.39 1.82
N ILE A 36 7.85 -14.48 2.58
CA ILE A 36 7.40 -15.79 2.07
C ILE A 36 5.88 -15.75 2.00
N ARG A 37 5.33 -15.67 0.81
CA ARG A 37 3.90 -15.62 0.55
C ARG A 37 3.56 -16.15 -0.84
N ASP A 38 2.28 -16.48 -1.05
CA ASP A 38 1.81 -16.83 -2.38
C ASP A 38 1.87 -15.59 -3.29
N GLU A 39 1.95 -15.80 -4.61
CA GLU A 39 2.05 -14.72 -5.60
C GLU A 39 0.86 -13.74 -5.50
N VAL A 40 -0.33 -14.26 -5.20
CA VAL A 40 -1.56 -13.48 -5.06
C VAL A 40 -2.22 -13.77 -3.74
N GLU A 41 -2.12 -12.82 -2.80
CA GLU A 41 -2.76 -12.89 -1.49
C GLU A 41 -4.18 -12.31 -1.56
N LYS A 42 -5.11 -13.12 -2.03
CA LYS A 42 -6.50 -12.71 -2.31
C LYS A 42 -7.23 -12.14 -1.09
N TYR A 43 -7.02 -12.69 0.09
CA TYR A 43 -7.73 -12.31 1.32
C TYR A 43 -6.81 -11.60 2.31
N ASN A 44 -7.40 -10.77 3.18
CA ASN A 44 -6.63 -10.08 4.22
C ASN A 44 -6.06 -11.12 5.20
N ARG A 45 -4.73 -11.15 5.35
CA ARG A 45 -4.05 -12.05 6.30
C ARG A 45 -4.04 -11.52 7.74
N ASN A 46 -4.49 -10.28 7.92
CA ASN A 46 -4.56 -9.60 9.22
C ASN A 46 -5.78 -8.66 9.24
N GLY A 47 -6.04 -8.03 10.39
CA GLY A 47 -7.16 -7.10 10.57
C GLY A 47 -7.17 -5.95 9.56
N VAL A 48 -8.35 -5.41 9.30
CA VAL A 48 -8.55 -4.26 8.41
C VAL A 48 -8.69 -3.00 9.26
N ASN A 49 -7.88 -1.97 8.96
CA ASN A 49 -7.90 -0.72 9.71
C ASN A 49 -8.93 0.28 9.19
N ALA A 50 -9.12 0.32 7.88
CA ALA A 50 -10.00 1.29 7.24
C ALA A 50 -10.72 0.68 6.03
N LEU A 51 -11.90 1.23 5.76
CA LEU A 51 -12.82 0.82 4.72
C LEU A 51 -13.30 2.05 3.98
N GLN A 52 -13.45 1.94 2.67
CA GLN A 52 -13.94 3.05 1.88
C GLN A 52 -14.69 2.55 0.65
N LEU A 53 -15.89 3.08 0.45
CA LEU A 53 -16.82 2.64 -0.61
C LEU A 53 -16.82 3.63 -1.78
N ASP A 54 -16.76 3.10 -2.99
CA ASP A 54 -17.07 3.82 -4.22
C ASP A 54 -18.49 3.43 -4.68
N PRO A 55 -19.48 4.33 -4.51
CA PRO A 55 -20.86 4.05 -4.89
C PRO A 55 -21.09 4.06 -6.41
N ALA A 56 -20.20 4.68 -7.20
CA ALA A 56 -20.38 4.76 -8.65
C ALA A 56 -20.03 3.42 -9.33
N LEU A 57 -19.00 2.74 -8.83
CA LEU A 57 -18.52 1.48 -9.38
C LEU A 57 -18.90 0.25 -8.55
N ASN A 58 -19.64 0.43 -7.44
CA ASN A 58 -19.90 -0.62 -6.46
C ASN A 58 -18.61 -1.35 -6.06
N ARG A 59 -17.59 -0.57 -5.67
CA ARG A 59 -16.31 -1.09 -5.20
C ARG A 59 -16.07 -0.75 -3.73
N LEU A 60 -15.55 -1.71 -2.98
CA LEU A 60 -15.08 -1.51 -1.62
C LEU A 60 -13.56 -1.63 -1.60
N PHE A 61 -12.92 -0.68 -0.95
CA PHE A 61 -11.48 -0.68 -0.69
C PHE A 61 -11.25 -1.05 0.77
N THR A 62 -10.37 -2.01 1.02
CA THR A 62 -9.99 -2.44 2.37
C THR A 62 -8.51 -2.18 2.62
N ALA A 63 -8.19 -1.46 3.69
CA ALA A 63 -6.83 -1.20 4.13
C ALA A 63 -6.37 -2.26 5.14
N GLY A 64 -5.57 -3.23 4.69
CA GLY A 64 -5.10 -4.33 5.52
C GLY A 64 -3.90 -3.98 6.40
N ARG A 65 -3.85 -4.55 7.60
CA ARG A 65 -2.64 -4.63 8.43
C ARG A 65 -1.59 -5.59 7.86
N ASP A 66 -1.90 -6.28 6.77
CA ASP A 66 -0.95 -7.09 6.02
C ASP A 66 -0.19 -6.28 4.95
N SER A 67 -0.22 -4.95 5.05
CA SER A 67 0.38 -3.97 4.11
C SER A 67 -0.25 -3.88 2.73
N ILE A 68 -1.35 -4.62 2.49
CA ILE A 68 -2.00 -4.69 1.20
C ILE A 68 -3.33 -3.97 1.26
N ILE A 69 -3.62 -3.16 0.23
CA ILE A 69 -4.94 -2.60 0.02
C ILE A 69 -5.64 -3.46 -1.02
N ARG A 70 -6.87 -3.90 -0.76
CA ARG A 70 -7.62 -4.76 -1.69
C ARG A 70 -8.86 -4.05 -2.21
N ILE A 71 -9.22 -4.41 -3.44
CA ILE A 71 -10.41 -3.92 -4.13
C ILE A 71 -11.41 -5.07 -4.25
N TRP A 72 -12.63 -4.81 -3.81
CA TRP A 72 -13.72 -5.76 -3.82
C TRP A 72 -14.91 -5.20 -4.60
N SER A 73 -15.65 -6.04 -5.29
CA SER A 73 -16.97 -5.74 -5.83
C SER A 73 -18.01 -6.00 -4.74
N VAL A 74 -18.91 -5.04 -4.51
CA VAL A 74 -20.03 -5.20 -3.56
C VAL A 74 -21.31 -5.68 -4.25
N ASN A 75 -21.24 -6.08 -5.52
CA ASN A 75 -22.38 -6.65 -6.23
C ASN A 75 -22.70 -8.04 -5.67
N GLN A 76 -23.86 -8.18 -5.02
CA GLN A 76 -24.28 -9.42 -4.35
C GLN A 76 -24.37 -10.65 -5.27
N HIS A 77 -24.48 -10.44 -6.58
CA HIS A 77 -24.58 -11.51 -7.57
C HIS A 77 -23.23 -12.07 -8.04
N LYS A 78 -22.09 -11.48 -7.64
CA LYS A 78 -20.78 -12.03 -7.96
C LYS A 78 -20.39 -13.12 -6.96
N GLN A 79 -20.08 -14.31 -7.48
CA GLN A 79 -19.52 -15.41 -6.69
C GLN A 79 -18.13 -15.06 -6.13
N ASP A 80 -17.32 -14.33 -6.90
CA ASP A 80 -16.03 -13.82 -6.44
C ASP A 80 -16.05 -12.30 -6.32
N PRO A 81 -16.05 -11.75 -5.09
CA PRO A 81 -16.03 -10.31 -4.90
C PRO A 81 -14.63 -9.72 -5.12
N TYR A 82 -13.56 -10.50 -5.18
CA TYR A 82 -12.21 -9.95 -5.34
C TYR A 82 -11.99 -9.36 -6.73
N ILE A 83 -11.31 -8.21 -6.80
CA ILE A 83 -10.94 -7.56 -8.07
C ILE A 83 -9.42 -7.49 -8.21
N ALA A 84 -8.73 -6.90 -7.24
CA ALA A 84 -7.28 -6.68 -7.31
C ALA A 84 -6.66 -6.40 -5.93
N SER A 85 -5.35 -6.59 -5.83
CA SER A 85 -4.50 -6.14 -4.73
C SER A 85 -3.63 -4.96 -5.17
N MET A 86 -3.45 -4.00 -4.28
CA MET A 86 -2.61 -2.82 -4.45
C MET A 86 -1.46 -2.94 -3.45
N GLU A 87 -0.34 -3.48 -3.94
CA GLU A 87 0.80 -3.87 -3.12
C GLU A 87 1.96 -2.89 -3.32
N HIS A 88 2.27 -2.13 -2.27
CA HIS A 88 3.45 -1.24 -2.29
C HIS A 88 3.84 -0.78 -0.89
N HIS A 89 2.91 -0.76 0.07
CA HIS A 89 3.26 -0.49 1.46
C HIS A 89 4.09 -1.63 2.04
N THR A 90 4.93 -1.28 3.01
CA THR A 90 5.84 -2.24 3.67
C THR A 90 5.49 -2.48 5.14
N ASP A 91 4.44 -1.80 5.62
CA ASP A 91 3.92 -1.89 6.97
C ASP A 91 2.40 -1.64 6.92
N TRP A 92 1.72 -1.67 8.06
CA TRP A 92 0.25 -1.58 8.14
C TRP A 92 -0.28 -0.37 7.39
N VAL A 93 -1.35 -0.57 6.60
CA VAL A 93 -2.11 0.55 6.04
C VAL A 93 -3.08 1.00 7.11
N ASN A 94 -2.85 2.18 7.65
CA ASN A 94 -3.63 2.72 8.77
C ASN A 94 -4.92 3.36 8.30
N ASP A 95 -4.92 4.02 7.14
CA ASP A 95 -6.11 4.68 6.61
C ASP A 95 -6.07 4.86 5.09
N ILE A 96 -7.25 5.03 4.49
CA ILE A 96 -7.45 5.24 3.05
C ILE A 96 -8.56 6.27 2.78
N VAL A 97 -8.40 7.07 1.73
CA VAL A 97 -9.37 8.06 1.27
C VAL A 97 -9.51 8.00 -0.24
N LEU A 98 -10.74 7.83 -0.75
CA LEU A 98 -11.06 8.11 -2.15
C LEU A 98 -11.15 9.61 -2.34
N CYS A 99 -10.67 10.04 -3.49
CA CYS A 99 -10.90 11.37 -3.99
C CYS A 99 -11.21 11.36 -5.50
N CYS A 100 -11.56 12.53 -6.02
CA CYS A 100 -11.77 12.74 -7.45
C CYS A 100 -12.79 11.78 -8.09
N ASN A 101 -13.93 11.57 -7.43
CA ASN A 101 -15.01 10.67 -7.87
C ASN A 101 -14.54 9.22 -8.10
N GLY A 102 -13.70 8.68 -7.22
CA GLY A 102 -13.24 7.30 -7.34
C GLY A 102 -12.03 7.08 -8.24
N LYS A 103 -11.48 8.15 -8.83
CA LYS A 103 -10.31 8.03 -9.70
C LYS A 103 -9.01 7.82 -8.93
N THR A 104 -8.91 8.44 -7.76
CA THR A 104 -7.68 8.47 -6.98
C THR A 104 -7.96 7.98 -5.57
N LEU A 105 -7.04 7.16 -5.06
CA LEU A 105 -7.05 6.72 -3.67
C LEU A 105 -5.75 7.18 -3.01
N ILE A 106 -5.85 7.68 -1.79
CA ILE A 106 -4.71 8.09 -0.97
C ILE A 106 -4.67 7.18 0.23
N SER A 107 -3.50 6.61 0.53
CA SER A 107 -3.31 5.73 1.68
C SER A 107 -2.23 6.24 2.61
N ALA A 108 -2.44 5.99 3.90
CA ALA A 108 -1.53 6.27 5.00
C ALA A 108 -1.02 4.96 5.59
N SER A 109 0.28 4.84 5.84
CA SER A 109 0.86 3.62 6.41
C SER A 109 1.85 3.89 7.55
N SER A 110 2.00 2.91 8.43
CA SER A 110 3.05 2.85 9.45
C SER A 110 4.46 2.81 8.85
N ASP A 111 4.60 2.61 7.53
CA ASP A 111 5.86 2.71 6.80
C ASP A 111 6.36 4.16 6.62
N THR A 112 5.70 5.12 7.26
CA THR A 112 5.97 6.58 7.22
C THR A 112 5.66 7.25 5.87
N THR A 113 5.05 6.53 4.94
CA THR A 113 4.71 7.08 3.61
C THR A 113 3.22 7.29 3.44
N VAL A 114 2.89 8.31 2.65
CA VAL A 114 1.57 8.46 2.06
C VAL A 114 1.68 8.08 0.59
N LYS A 115 0.83 7.18 0.11
CA LYS A 115 0.84 6.77 -1.30
C LYS A 115 -0.41 7.26 -2.01
N VAL A 116 -0.21 7.70 -3.25
CA VAL A 116 -1.28 8.11 -4.16
C VAL A 116 -1.43 7.03 -5.21
N TRP A 117 -2.65 6.56 -5.41
CA TRP A 117 -3.00 5.42 -6.24
C TRP A 117 -4.00 5.81 -7.29
N ASN A 118 -3.89 5.19 -8.45
CA ASN A 118 -5.00 5.14 -9.40
C ASN A 118 -5.97 4.06 -8.94
N ALA A 119 -7.11 4.44 -8.37
CA ALA A 119 -8.06 3.49 -7.79
C ALA A 119 -8.80 2.63 -8.83
N HIS A 120 -8.86 3.09 -10.09
CA HIS A 120 -9.47 2.31 -11.18
C HIS A 120 -8.54 1.21 -11.68
N LYS A 121 -7.26 1.53 -11.86
CA LYS A 121 -6.24 0.65 -12.43
C LYS A 121 -5.44 -0.12 -11.37
N GLY A 122 -5.50 0.27 -10.10
CA GLY A 122 -4.90 -0.45 -8.97
C GLY A 122 -3.39 -0.31 -8.82
N PHE A 123 -2.75 0.73 -9.39
CA PHE A 123 -1.30 0.94 -9.25
C PHE A 123 -0.96 2.22 -8.48
N CYS A 124 0.19 2.20 -7.82
CA CYS A 124 0.74 3.34 -7.10
C CYS A 124 1.31 4.36 -8.10
N MET A 125 0.80 5.59 -8.07
CA MET A 125 1.26 6.69 -8.91
C MET A 125 2.41 7.46 -8.26
N SER A 126 2.37 7.64 -6.94
CA SER A 126 3.36 8.46 -6.23
C SER A 126 3.49 8.04 -4.77
N THR A 127 4.70 8.20 -4.23
CA THR A 127 5.00 7.98 -2.81
C THR A 127 5.50 9.28 -2.19
N LEU A 128 4.72 9.83 -1.27
CA LEU A 128 5.04 11.03 -0.52
C LEU A 128 5.77 10.64 0.78
N ARG A 129 7.00 11.11 0.93
CA ARG A 129 7.87 10.87 2.10
C ARG A 129 7.99 12.13 2.97
N THR A 130 6.86 12.75 3.27
CA THR A 130 6.82 14.01 4.04
C THR A 130 6.86 13.77 5.55
N HIS A 131 6.45 12.59 6.02
CA HIS A 131 6.36 12.27 7.44
C HIS A 131 7.60 11.52 7.91
N LYS A 132 8.31 12.07 8.89
CA LYS A 132 9.51 11.45 9.49
C LYS A 132 9.22 10.54 10.69
N VAL A 133 7.96 10.42 11.11
CA VAL A 133 7.56 9.69 12.33
C VAL A 133 6.36 8.81 12.05
N LYS A 134 6.42 7.54 12.50
CA LYS A 134 5.40 6.49 12.26
C LYS A 134 4.00 6.80 12.83
N ASN A 135 3.90 7.68 13.83
CA ASN A 135 2.69 7.88 14.64
C ASN A 135 1.78 9.06 14.23
N ILE A 136 2.05 9.76 13.11
CA ILE A 136 1.37 11.04 12.81
C ILE A 136 0.37 10.94 11.64
N ILE A 137 0.34 9.84 10.88
CA ILE A 137 -0.52 9.78 9.70
C ILE A 137 -1.94 9.39 10.10
N CYS A 138 -2.72 10.39 10.51
CA CYS A 138 -4.15 10.25 10.79
C CYS A 138 -5.01 10.52 9.55
N LYS A 139 -6.27 10.05 9.56
CA LYS A 139 -7.30 10.35 8.56
C LYS A 139 -7.31 11.78 8.08
N TYR A 140 -7.23 12.73 9.01
CA TYR A 140 -7.23 14.16 8.74
C TYR A 140 -6.09 14.61 7.83
N CYS A 141 -4.91 13.98 7.96
CA CYS A 141 -3.74 14.33 7.18
C CYS A 141 -3.95 13.97 5.70
N ILE A 142 -4.44 12.76 5.41
CA ILE A 142 -4.74 12.34 4.04
C ILE A 142 -6.02 12.99 3.47
N LEU A 143 -7.00 13.34 4.32
CA LEU A 143 -8.20 14.06 3.89
C LEU A 143 -7.88 15.49 3.41
N SER A 144 -6.90 16.15 4.03
CA SER A 144 -6.44 17.48 3.59
C SER A 144 -5.82 17.48 2.19
N ILE A 145 -5.20 16.37 1.79
CA ILE A 145 -4.63 16.17 0.44
C ILE A 145 -5.74 15.97 -0.59
N CYS A 146 -6.85 15.34 -0.20
CA CYS A 146 -8.03 15.14 -1.04
C CYS A 146 -8.83 16.44 -1.29
N LYS A 147 -8.81 17.38 -0.34
CA LYS A 147 -9.59 18.64 -0.42
C LYS A 147 -8.87 19.82 -1.07
N ARG A 148 -7.62 19.66 -1.51
CA ARG A 148 -6.88 20.67 -2.29
C ARG A 148 -6.93 20.32 -3.76
#